data_AF-A0A290MVN6-F1
#
_entry.id   AF-A0A290MVN6-F1
#
_cell.length_a   1.000
_cell.length_b   1.000
_cell.length_c   1.000
_cell.angle_alpha   90.00
_cell.angle_beta   90.00
_cell.angle_gamma   90.00
#
_symmetry.space_group_name_H-M   'P 1'
#
loop_
_entity.id
_entity.type
_entity.pdbx_description
1 polymer ?
#
loop_
_entity_poly.entity_id
_entity_poly.type
_entity_poly.pdbx_seq_one_letter_code
_entity_poly.pdbx_strand_id
1 'polypeptide(L)'
;MSPTPANDTEEHPFTDAAAAAKADMASDGEIRSDDKSFDAPHAREAPHPLAEDEKHDQLAGKVAQSESRQEALLDEGLEESFPASDPVSVKRIT
;
A
#
# COMPACT_ATOMS: atom_id res chain seq x y z
N MET A 1 40.58 -29.46 28.03
CA MET A 1 39.77 -28.22 28.09
C MET A 1 40.67 -27.09 27.60
N SER A 2 40.42 -26.38 26.51
CA SER A 2 39.19 -26.12 25.76
C SER A 2 39.54 -25.76 24.30
N PRO A 3 38.76 -26.15 23.29
CA PRO A 3 38.96 -25.72 21.91
C PRO A 3 38.47 -24.28 21.69
N THR A 4 39.21 -23.50 20.91
CA THR A 4 38.82 -22.18 20.41
C THR A 4 37.65 -22.35 19.41
N PRO A 5 36.57 -21.54 19.47
CA PRO A 5 35.44 -21.71 18.57
C PRO A 5 35.82 -21.33 17.14
N ALA A 6 35.47 -22.21 16.20
CA ALA A 6 35.44 -21.90 14.78
C ALA A 6 34.45 -20.75 14.56
N ASN A 7 34.90 -19.70 13.89
CA ASN A 7 34.03 -18.64 13.44
C ASN A 7 33.32 -19.16 12.19
N ASP A 8 32.10 -19.67 12.35
CA ASP A 8 31.22 -20.01 11.25
C ASP A 8 30.92 -18.71 10.49
N THR A 9 31.46 -18.61 9.28
CA THR A 9 30.98 -17.65 8.30
C THR A 9 29.55 -18.06 7.97
N GLU A 10 28.58 -17.48 8.66
CA GLU A 10 27.20 -17.45 8.20
C GLU A 10 27.18 -16.63 6.91
N GLU A 11 27.43 -17.31 5.80
CA GLU A 11 27.03 -16.89 4.47
C GLU A 11 25.49 -16.84 4.49
N HIS A 12 24.92 -15.72 4.95
CA HIS A 12 23.51 -15.45 4.74
C HIS A 12 23.29 -15.40 3.22
N PRO A 13 22.50 -16.31 2.61
CA PRO A 13 22.13 -16.15 1.23
C PRO A 13 21.14 -14.98 1.19
N PHE A 14 21.66 -13.76 0.97
CA PHE A 14 20.84 -12.62 0.59
C PHE A 14 20.27 -12.97 -0.79
N THR A 15 19.06 -13.50 -0.80
CA THR A 15 18.36 -13.93 -2.00
C THR A 15 17.78 -12.70 -2.69
N ASP A 16 18.62 -11.92 -3.36
CA ASP A 16 18.20 -10.84 -4.28
C ASP A 16 17.28 -11.36 -5.41
N ALA A 17 17.25 -12.68 -5.64
CA ALA A 17 16.39 -13.32 -6.63
C ALA A 17 14.89 -13.27 -6.31
N ALA A 18 14.50 -13.03 -5.05
CA ALA A 18 13.08 -12.93 -4.67
C ALA A 18 12.44 -11.59 -5.07
N ALA A 19 13.23 -10.54 -5.27
CA ALA A 19 12.72 -9.19 -5.57
C ALA A 19 12.08 -9.10 -6.97
N ALA A 20 12.66 -9.77 -7.97
CA ALA A 20 12.15 -9.70 -9.34
C ALA A 20 10.78 -10.38 -9.51
N ALA A 21 10.53 -11.50 -8.83
CA ALA A 21 9.26 -12.21 -8.91
C ALA A 21 8.10 -11.47 -8.22
N LYS A 22 8.39 -10.60 -7.25
CA LYS A 22 7.40 -9.75 -6.57
C LYS A 22 6.94 -8.56 -7.41
N ALA A 23 7.75 -8.08 -8.35
CA ALA A 23 7.44 -6.89 -9.15
C ALA A 23 6.25 -7.13 -10.09
N ASP A 24 6.14 -8.32 -10.69
CA ASP A 24 5.04 -8.68 -11.59
C ASP A 24 3.70 -8.81 -10.85
N MET A 25 3.73 -9.26 -9.58
CA MET A 25 2.55 -9.36 -8.71
C MET A 25 2.06 -8.02 -8.13
N ALA A 26 2.86 -6.95 -8.20
CA ALA A 26 2.47 -5.66 -7.64
C ALA A 26 1.52 -4.87 -8.55
N SER A 27 1.42 -5.25 -9.83
CA SER A 27 0.54 -4.62 -10.80
C SER A 27 -0.83 -5.30 -10.74
N ASP A 28 -1.58 -5.06 -9.66
CA ASP A 28 -2.83 -5.76 -9.31
C ASP A 28 -4.05 -5.40 -10.21
N GLY A 29 -3.81 -5.05 -11.47
CA GLY A 29 -4.86 -4.58 -12.39
C GLY A 29 -4.69 -5.11 -13.81
N GLU A 30 -5.76 -5.70 -14.36
CA GLU A 30 -5.81 -6.04 -15.79
C GLU A 30 -5.61 -4.79 -16.65
N ILE A 31 -4.73 -4.88 -17.65
CA ILE A 31 -4.48 -3.79 -18.61
C ILE A 31 -5.73 -3.62 -19.48
N ARG A 32 -6.37 -2.46 -19.37
CA ARG A 32 -7.61 -2.17 -20.10
C ARG A 32 -7.32 -1.92 -21.58
N SER A 33 -8.35 -2.02 -22.41
CA SER A 33 -8.26 -1.71 -23.84
C SER A 33 -7.86 -0.25 -24.10
N ASP A 34 -8.39 0.66 -23.29
CA ASP A 34 -8.18 2.09 -23.44
C ASP A 34 -6.73 2.48 -23.09
N ASP A 35 -6.10 1.78 -22.14
CA ASP A 35 -4.70 1.98 -21.74
C ASP A 35 -3.71 1.74 -22.91
N LYS A 36 -4.13 0.98 -23.93
CA LYS A 36 -3.33 0.64 -25.11
C LYS A 36 -3.58 1.57 -26.30
N SER A 37 -4.57 2.46 -26.21
CA SER A 37 -5.04 3.26 -27.33
C SER A 37 -4.32 4.61 -27.36
N PHE A 38 -3.70 4.95 -28.50
CA PHE A 38 -3.00 6.23 -28.67
C PHE A 38 -3.94 7.45 -28.62
N ASP A 39 -5.16 7.29 -29.12
CA ASP A 39 -6.18 8.35 -29.15
C ASP A 39 -7.02 8.43 -27.86
N ALA A 40 -6.71 7.64 -26.83
CA ALA A 40 -7.44 7.68 -25.58
C ALA A 40 -7.24 9.03 -24.85
N PRO A 41 -8.24 9.51 -24.10
CA PRO A 41 -8.08 10.69 -23.26
C PRO A 41 -6.97 10.46 -22.22
N HIS A 42 -6.24 11.54 -21.88
CA HIS A 42 -5.14 11.51 -20.92
C HIS A 42 -5.55 11.09 -19.50
N ALA A 43 -6.84 11.12 -19.18
CA ALA A 43 -7.42 10.70 -17.91
C ALA A 43 -8.72 9.93 -18.16
N ARG A 44 -8.97 8.93 -17.32
CA ARG A 44 -10.22 8.18 -17.35
C ARG A 44 -11.34 9.00 -16.71
N GLU A 45 -12.51 8.98 -17.33
CA GLU A 45 -13.72 9.49 -16.70
C GLU A 45 -14.13 8.62 -15.51
N ALA A 46 -14.54 9.27 -14.42
CA ALA A 46 -15.08 8.56 -13.27
C ALA A 46 -16.48 8.00 -13.62
N PRO A 47 -16.82 6.75 -13.26
CA PRO A 47 -18.15 6.20 -13.47
C PRO A 47 -19.25 7.03 -12.78
N HIS A 48 -18.88 7.66 -11.66
CA HIS A 48 -19.70 8.59 -10.92
C HIS A 48 -18.90 9.89 -10.73
N PRO A 49 -19.09 10.89 -11.60
CA PRO A 49 -18.45 12.19 -11.43
C PRO A 49 -19.01 12.88 -10.17
N LEU A 50 -18.12 13.48 -9.40
CA LEU A 50 -18.46 14.26 -8.21
C LEU A 50 -19.12 15.59 -8.61
N ALA A 51 -19.94 16.16 -7.73
CA ALA A 51 -20.42 17.53 -7.92
C ALA A 51 -19.25 18.54 -7.90
N GLU A 52 -19.45 19.74 -8.47
CA GLU A 52 -18.38 20.74 -8.64
C GLU A 52 -17.63 21.10 -7.33
N ASP A 53 -18.33 21.09 -6.19
CA ASP A 53 -17.77 21.40 -4.86
C ASP A 53 -17.58 20.15 -3.96
N GLU A 54 -17.76 18.96 -4.51
CA GLU A 54 -17.68 17.71 -3.75
C GLU A 54 -16.26 17.12 -3.81
N LYS A 55 -15.67 16.88 -2.64
CA LYS A 55 -14.35 16.24 -2.53
C LYS A 55 -14.47 14.72 -2.56
N HIS A 56 -13.49 14.06 -3.16
CA HIS A 56 -13.37 12.61 -3.10
C HIS A 56 -13.13 12.14 -1.66
N ASP A 57 -13.92 11.17 -1.19
CA ASP A 57 -13.70 10.54 0.11
C ASP A 57 -12.60 9.47 0.00
N GLN A 58 -11.37 9.85 0.33
CA GLN A 58 -10.19 8.98 0.29
C GLN A 58 -10.33 7.73 1.17
N LEU A 59 -11.17 7.79 2.20
CA LEU A 59 -11.42 6.68 3.11
C LEU A 59 -12.50 5.73 2.61
N ALA A 60 -13.27 6.06 1.55
CA ALA A 60 -14.43 5.26 1.15
C ALA A 60 -14.10 3.79 0.88
N GLY A 61 -12.96 3.53 0.22
CA GLY A 61 -12.48 2.16 -0.02
C GLY A 61 -12.10 1.44 1.27
N LYS A 62 -11.35 2.11 2.15
CA LYS A 62 -10.91 1.55 3.44
C LYS A 62 -12.10 1.31 4.38
N VAL A 63 -13.06 2.22 4.43
CA VAL A 63 -14.31 2.10 5.22
C VAL A 63 -15.16 0.92 4.76
N ALA A 64 -15.18 0.60 3.46
CA ALA A 64 -15.89 -0.59 2.97
C ALA A 64 -15.24 -1.92 3.43
N GLN A 65 -13.97 -1.88 3.86
CA GLN A 65 -13.20 -3.04 4.30
C GLN A 65 -13.00 -3.11 5.82
N SER A 66 -13.15 -2.00 6.55
CA SER A 66 -13.03 -1.91 8.01
C SER A 66 -14.39 -1.98 8.72
N GLU A 67 -14.42 -2.29 10.02
CA GLU A 67 -15.68 -2.35 10.78
C GLU A 67 -16.26 -0.95 11.06
N SER A 68 -15.41 0.07 11.07
CA SER A 68 -15.81 1.45 11.29
C SER A 68 -14.90 2.46 10.59
N ARG A 69 -15.42 3.69 10.41
CA ARG A 69 -14.61 4.82 9.90
C ARG A 69 -13.41 5.15 10.79
N GLN A 70 -13.48 4.85 12.09
CA GLN A 70 -12.37 5.06 13.00
C GLN A 70 -11.25 4.06 12.79
N GLU A 71 -11.59 2.81 12.48
CA GLU A 71 -10.60 1.77 12.17
C GLU A 71 -9.93 2.04 10.82
N ALA A 72 -10.71 2.40 9.79
CA ALA A 72 -10.14 2.78 8.49
C ALA A 72 -9.12 3.93 8.60
N LEU A 73 -9.39 4.89 9.49
CA LEU A 73 -8.48 5.99 9.82
C LEU A 73 -7.23 5.55 10.59
N LEU A 74 -7.37 4.61 11.54
CA LEU A 74 -6.24 4.04 12.28
C LEU A 74 -5.32 3.27 11.34
N ASP A 75 -5.89 2.45 10.46
CA ASP A 75 -5.16 1.62 9.50
C ASP A 75 -4.35 2.49 8.54
N GLU A 76 -4.97 3.52 7.95
CA GLU A 76 -4.27 4.48 7.09
C GLU A 76 -3.15 5.22 7.81
N GLY A 77 -3.42 5.77 9.00
CA GLY A 77 -2.41 6.45 9.78
C GLY A 77 -1.24 5.51 10.15
N LEU A 78 -1.51 4.23 10.40
CA LEU A 78 -0.49 3.24 10.73
C LEU A 78 0.41 2.92 9.54
N GLU A 79 -0.16 2.77 8.34
CA GLU A 79 0.57 2.56 7.09
C GLU A 79 1.52 3.73 6.78
N GLU A 80 1.09 4.97 7.03
CA GLU A 80 1.85 6.18 6.73
C GLU A 80 2.91 6.55 7.79
N SER A 81 2.78 6.04 9.01
CA SER A 81 3.59 6.47 10.16
C SER A 81 4.95 5.79 10.30
N PHE A 82 5.44 5.11 9.26
CA PHE A 82 6.77 4.50 9.28
C PHE A 82 7.86 5.48 8.82
N PRO A 83 8.96 5.67 9.59
CA PRO A 83 9.38 4.96 10.82
C PRO A 83 8.69 5.46 12.12
N ALA A 84 8.21 4.51 12.94
CA ALA A 84 7.34 4.75 14.10
C ALA A 84 8.04 5.44 15.28
N SER A 85 7.90 6.76 15.40
CA SER A 85 8.35 7.53 16.57
C SER A 85 7.28 7.64 17.65
N ASP A 86 5.98 7.72 17.29
CA ASP A 86 4.85 7.84 18.21
C ASP A 86 3.65 7.01 17.71
N PRO A 87 2.83 6.43 18.62
CA PRO A 87 1.62 5.70 18.23
C PRO A 87 0.60 6.63 17.57
N VAL A 88 -0.04 6.14 16.51
CA VAL A 88 -1.12 6.85 15.80
C VAL A 88 -2.29 7.11 16.74
N SER A 89 -2.79 8.34 16.76
CA SER A 89 -4.00 8.72 17.50
C SER A 89 -4.97 9.48 16.60
N VAL A 90 -6.16 8.91 16.38
CA VAL A 90 -7.22 9.54 15.58
C VAL A 90 -8.35 10.08 16.47
N LYS A 91 -8.84 11.27 16.09
CA LYS A 91 -9.93 11.94 16.81
C LYS A 91 -11.27 11.31 16.42
N ARG A 92 -12.06 10.96 17.44
CA ARG A 92 -13.48 10.63 17.24
C ARG A 92 -14.25 11.91 17.02
N ILE A 93 -14.74 12.10 15.80
CA ILE A 93 -15.60 13.23 15.44
C ILE A 93 -17.01 12.64 15.37
N THR A 94 -17.83 12.91 16.39
CA THR A 94 -19.26 12.54 16.47
C THR A 94 -20.15 13.63 15.92
#